data_AF-A0A2N2XL37-F1
#
_entry.id   AF-A0A2N2XL37-F1
#
_cell.length_a   1.000
_cell.length_b   1.000
_cell.length_c   1.000
_cell.angle_alpha   90.00
_cell.angle_beta   90.00
_cell.angle_gamma   90.00
#
_symmetry.space_group_name_H-M   'P 1'
#
loop_
_entity.id
_entity.type
_entity.pdbx_description
1 polymer ?
#
loop_
_entity_poly.entity_id
_entity_poly.type
_entity_poly.pdbx_seq_one_letter_code
_entity_poly.pdbx_strand_id
1 'polypeptide(L)'
;MFFTGKKQEGKSIALAADSLFNKSFIIAKSNITESGEDTLINGIDSFYKAYREHWTMLMNTDSNKYDVENYYADFHSGFILTKMKVNKLLSINEKSMFEEAEMLKDKAKRALMPGLVAIITALIFMLIFNFLISHYFVNPLKNLIRSVKHYIPSSKKEFSAGVDSEDEIKELEQEIAELVKRIKSRRKDEI
;
A
#
# COMPACT_ATOMS: atom_id res chain seq x y z
N MET A 1 35.17 4.17 38.83
CA MET A 1 34.64 5.37 39.52
C MET A 1 34.36 5.14 41.00
N PHE A 2 33.71 4.03 41.38
CA PHE A 2 33.59 3.63 42.79
C PHE A 2 34.96 3.37 43.46
N PHE A 3 35.87 2.71 42.73
CA PHE A 3 37.24 2.40 43.18
C PHE A 3 38.25 3.54 43.01
N THR A 4 37.86 4.69 42.44
CA THR A 4 38.76 5.84 42.18
C THR A 4 38.61 6.96 43.23
N GLY A 5 38.05 6.65 44.41
CA GLY A 5 37.85 7.61 45.51
C GLY A 5 36.63 8.53 45.40
N LYS A 6 35.85 8.47 44.30
CA LYS A 6 34.66 9.29 44.08
C LYS A 6 33.35 8.52 44.31
N LYS A 7 33.19 7.96 45.51
CA LYS A 7 32.07 7.08 45.91
C LYS A 7 30.69 7.72 45.68
N GLN A 8 30.54 9.01 46.00
CA GLN A 8 29.26 9.72 45.84
C GLN A 8 28.88 10.00 44.38
N GLU A 9 29.86 10.35 43.55
CA GLU A 9 29.63 10.57 42.11
C GLU A 9 29.24 9.24 41.43
N GLY A 10 29.94 8.14 41.77
CA GLY A 10 29.58 6.80 41.29
C GLY A 10 28.20 6.35 41.74
N LYS A 11 27.79 6.67 42.98
CA LYS A 11 26.45 6.37 43.50
C LYS A 11 25.36 7.13 42.74
N SER A 12 25.57 8.42 42.50
CA SER A 12 24.64 9.26 41.75
C SER A 12 24.43 8.75 40.32
N ILE A 13 25.52 8.41 39.61
CA ILE A 13 25.46 7.90 38.24
C ILE A 13 24.70 6.57 38.18
N ALA A 14 24.96 5.65 39.09
CA ALA A 14 24.29 4.35 39.12
C ALA A 14 22.79 4.47 39.43
N LEU A 15 22.39 5.35 40.36
CA LEU A 15 20.98 5.62 40.64
C LEU A 15 20.25 6.27 39.45
N ALA A 16 20.90 7.21 38.78
CA ALA A 16 20.36 7.83 37.57
C ALA A 16 20.20 6.82 36.42
N ALA A 17 21.19 5.95 36.24
CA ALA A 17 21.13 4.87 35.26
C ALA A 17 20.02 3.84 35.60
N ASP A 18 19.82 3.51 36.88
CA ASP A 18 18.75 2.60 37.32
C ASP A 18 17.37 3.16 37.02
N SER A 19 17.17 4.45 37.32
CA SER A 19 15.93 5.16 36.99
C SER A 19 15.66 5.16 35.49
N LEU A 20 16.68 5.47 34.68
CA LEU A 20 16.57 5.49 33.22
C LEU A 20 16.26 4.10 32.66
N PHE A 21 16.95 3.06 33.14
CA PHE A 21 16.70 1.69 32.73
C PHE A 21 15.27 1.26 33.04
N ASN A 22 14.81 1.46 34.28
CA ASN A 22 13.47 1.05 34.69
C ASN A 22 12.39 1.76 33.89
N LYS A 23 12.55 3.06 33.61
CA LYS A 23 11.63 3.81 32.75
C LYS A 23 11.54 3.19 31.35
N SER A 24 12.68 2.94 30.71
CA SER A 24 12.74 2.33 29.38
C SER A 24 12.21 0.88 29.38
N PHE A 25 12.50 0.12 30.44
CA PHE A 25 12.05 -1.25 30.59
C PHE A 25 10.53 -1.36 30.74
N ILE A 26 9.90 -0.45 31.50
CA ILE A 26 8.44 -0.40 31.63
C ILE A 26 7.79 -0.15 30.27
N ILE A 27 8.33 0.78 29.48
CA ILE A 27 7.84 1.10 28.13
C ILE A 27 7.98 -0.14 27.22
N ALA A 28 9.12 -0.81 27.24
CA ALA A 28 9.33 -2.02 26.46
C ALA A 28 8.37 -3.14 26.88
N LYS A 29 8.16 -3.34 28.18
CA LYS A 29 7.25 -4.35 28.73
C LYS A 29 5.78 -4.09 28.38
N SER A 30 5.36 -2.82 28.29
CA SER A 30 3.99 -2.48 27.90
C SER A 30 3.75 -2.59 26.39
N ASN A 31 4.82 -2.65 25.59
CA ASN A 31 4.77 -2.65 24.13
C ASN A 31 5.23 -4.00 23.54
N ILE A 32 4.87 -5.10 24.18
CA ILE A 32 5.10 -6.45 23.63
C ILE A 32 4.14 -6.65 22.47
N THR A 33 4.67 -6.73 21.25
CA THR A 33 3.87 -6.88 20.02
C THR A 33 4.20 -8.15 19.26
N GLU A 34 5.37 -8.75 19.50
CA GLU A 34 5.89 -9.89 18.74
C GLU A 34 5.94 -11.19 19.56
N SER A 35 5.84 -12.33 18.87
CA SER A 35 5.95 -13.64 19.50
C SER A 35 7.36 -13.89 20.04
N GLY A 36 7.49 -14.25 21.33
CA GLY A 36 8.76 -14.53 22.02
C GLY A 36 9.45 -13.31 22.66
N GLU A 37 8.90 -12.11 22.44
CA GLU A 37 9.37 -10.87 23.07
C GLU A 37 9.15 -10.88 24.60
N ASP A 38 8.06 -11.50 25.06
CA ASP A 38 7.74 -11.74 26.47
C ASP A 38 8.85 -12.50 27.21
N THR A 39 9.40 -13.54 26.59
CA THR A 39 10.48 -14.37 27.15
C THR A 39 11.78 -13.57 27.25
N LEU A 40 12.05 -12.69 26.28
CA LEU A 40 13.22 -11.81 26.29
C LEU A 40 13.08 -10.73 27.37
N ILE A 41 11.91 -10.11 27.50
CA ILE A 41 11.60 -9.10 28.53
C ILE A 41 11.73 -9.70 29.94
N ASN A 42 11.23 -10.91 30.15
CA ASN A 42 11.38 -11.62 31.43
C ASN A 42 12.85 -11.97 31.74
N GLY A 43 13.62 -12.32 30.71
CA GLY A 43 15.06 -12.51 30.83
C GLY A 43 15.78 -11.22 31.23
N ILE A 44 15.48 -10.11 30.56
CA ILE A 44 16.04 -8.78 30.88
C ILE A 44 15.73 -8.37 32.32
N ASP A 45 14.49 -8.56 32.77
CA ASP A 45 14.08 -8.29 34.16
C ASP A 45 14.92 -9.10 35.16
N SER A 46 15.09 -10.39 34.89
CA SER A 46 15.82 -11.32 35.77
C SER A 46 17.32 -10.98 35.84
N PHE A 47 17.98 -10.76 34.70
CA PHE A 47 19.39 -10.40 34.66
C PHE A 47 19.66 -9.01 35.24
N TYR A 48 18.74 -8.07 35.02
CA TYR A 48 18.87 -6.73 35.57
C TYR A 48 18.65 -6.69 37.09
N LYS A 49 17.69 -7.46 37.61
CA LYS A 49 17.52 -7.63 39.07
C LYS A 49 18.77 -8.19 39.72
N ALA A 50 19.33 -9.26 39.15
CA ALA A 50 20.58 -9.83 39.62
C ALA A 50 21.73 -8.79 39.58
N TYR A 51 21.86 -8.06 38.47
CA TYR A 51 22.83 -6.96 38.35
C TYR A 51 22.63 -5.88 39.43
N ARG A 52 21.37 -5.50 39.71
CA ARG A 52 21.00 -4.48 40.68
C ARG A 52 21.33 -4.86 42.11
N GLU A 53 21.09 -6.10 42.48
CA GLU A 53 21.41 -6.63 43.81
C GLU A 53 22.91 -6.50 44.11
N HIS A 54 23.78 -6.87 43.16
CA HIS A 54 25.23 -6.81 43.32
C HIS A 54 25.77 -5.40 43.55
N TRP A 55 25.31 -4.40 42.78
CA TRP A 55 25.80 -3.03 43.00
C TRP A 55 25.16 -2.35 44.21
N THR A 56 23.93 -2.72 44.58
CA THR A 56 23.26 -2.17 45.77
C THR A 56 23.98 -2.63 47.05
N MET A 57 24.41 -3.89 47.10
CA MET A 57 25.23 -4.42 48.21
C MET A 57 26.56 -3.64 48.36
N LEU A 58 27.20 -3.27 47.24
CA LEU A 58 28.43 -2.48 47.24
C LEU A 58 28.21 -1.04 47.76
N MET A 59 27.06 -0.43 47.49
CA MET A 59 26.75 0.92 47.97
C MET A 59 26.51 1.01 49.48
N ASN A 60 26.06 -0.10 50.08
CA ASN A 60 25.65 -0.16 51.49
C ASN A 60 26.71 -0.76 52.40
N THR A 61 27.81 -1.29 51.87
CA THR A 61 28.89 -1.88 52.67
C THR A 61 30.03 -0.88 52.87
N ASP A 62 30.35 -0.57 54.13
CA ASP A 62 31.56 0.16 54.52
C ASP A 62 32.61 -0.84 54.99
N SER A 63 33.30 -1.52 54.06
CA SER A 63 34.45 -2.32 54.48
C SER A 63 35.51 -2.49 53.40
N ASN A 64 36.74 -2.30 53.86
CA ASN A 64 38.01 -2.26 53.16
C ASN A 64 38.51 -3.66 52.73
N LYS A 65 37.59 -4.57 52.39
CA LYS A 65 37.86 -5.97 52.01
C LYS A 65 36.82 -6.42 50.99
N TYR A 66 36.92 -5.91 49.76
CA TYR A 66 36.26 -6.55 48.63
C TYR A 66 37.30 -6.97 47.62
N ASP A 67 37.25 -8.25 47.29
CA ASP A 67 38.06 -8.89 46.27
C ASP A 67 37.61 -8.37 44.89
N VAL A 68 38.39 -7.44 44.35
CA VAL A 68 38.11 -6.73 43.10
C VAL A 68 38.03 -7.69 41.91
N GLU A 69 38.71 -8.84 41.98
CA GLU A 69 38.72 -9.86 40.93
C GLU A 69 37.39 -10.60 40.81
N ASN A 70 36.85 -11.09 41.93
CA ASN A 70 35.54 -11.75 41.96
C ASN A 70 34.40 -10.76 41.63
N TYR A 71 34.55 -9.49 42.02
CA TYR A 71 33.61 -8.42 41.65
C TYR A 71 33.54 -8.18 40.14
N TYR A 72 34.70 -8.14 39.46
CA TYR A 72 34.73 -7.89 38.02
C TYR A 72 34.09 -9.02 37.23
N ALA A 73 34.21 -10.27 37.68
CA ALA A 73 33.63 -11.43 37.01
C ALA A 73 32.09 -11.39 36.98
N ASP A 74 31.44 -11.24 38.13
CA ASP A 74 29.98 -11.36 38.24
C ASP A 74 29.25 -10.09 37.81
N PHE A 75 29.76 -8.91 38.19
CA PHE A 75 29.18 -7.63 37.80
C PHE A 75 29.26 -7.38 36.30
N HIS A 76 30.41 -7.69 35.69
CA HIS A 76 30.59 -7.55 34.25
C HIS A 76 29.72 -8.55 33.49
N SER A 77 29.64 -9.80 33.96
CA SER A 77 28.79 -10.83 33.34
C SER A 77 27.32 -10.41 33.30
N GLY A 78 26.75 -9.96 34.42
CA GLY A 78 25.35 -9.50 34.47
C GLY A 78 25.06 -8.31 33.53
N PHE A 79 25.99 -7.36 33.46
CA PHE A 79 25.90 -6.23 32.53
C PHE A 79 25.95 -6.67 31.06
N ILE A 80 26.92 -7.53 30.70
CA ILE A 80 27.08 -8.03 29.33
C ILE A 80 25.87 -8.85 28.91
N LEU A 81 25.37 -9.75 29.77
CA LEU A 81 24.18 -10.55 29.51
C LEU A 81 22.95 -9.67 29.28
N THR A 82 22.74 -8.67 30.13
CA THR A 82 21.63 -7.71 29.98
C THR A 82 21.74 -6.96 28.67
N LYS A 83 22.93 -6.41 28.35
CA LYS A 83 23.19 -5.70 27.09
C LYS A 83 22.95 -6.60 25.87
N MET A 84 23.38 -7.85 25.92
CA MET A 84 23.16 -8.82 24.84
C MET A 84 21.66 -9.08 24.63
N LYS A 85 20.88 -9.23 25.70
CA LYS A 85 19.43 -9.44 25.60
C LYS A 85 18.70 -8.22 25.05
N VAL A 86 19.08 -7.02 25.49
CA VAL A 86 18.55 -5.75 24.93
C VAL A 86 18.87 -5.63 23.44
N ASN A 87 20.11 -5.89 23.04
CA ASN A 87 20.49 -5.86 21.62
C ASN A 87 19.75 -6.92 20.80
N LYS A 88 19.49 -8.10 21.37
CA LYS A 88 18.71 -9.14 20.70
C LYS A 88 17.26 -8.73 20.50
N LEU A 89 16.66 -8.09 21.51
CA LEU A 89 15.31 -7.51 21.43
C LEU A 89 15.23 -6.46 20.32
N LEU A 90 16.16 -5.50 20.30
CA LEU A 90 16.23 -4.48 19.26
C LEU A 90 16.33 -5.09 17.85
N SER A 91 17.21 -6.09 17.68
CA SER A 91 17.39 -6.75 16.38
C SER A 91 16.13 -7.48 15.89
N ILE A 92 15.33 -8.06 16.78
CA ILE A 92 14.05 -8.70 16.40
C ILE A 92 13.03 -7.65 15.99
N ASN A 93 12.89 -6.57 16.77
CA ASN A 93 11.93 -5.51 16.48
C ASN A 93 12.28 -4.77 15.17
N GLU A 94 13.57 -4.50 14.92
CA GLU A 94 14.04 -3.94 13.66
C GLU A 94 13.71 -4.87 12.48
N LYS A 95 14.00 -6.17 12.62
CA LYS A 95 13.73 -7.15 11.57
C LYS A 95 12.23 -7.25 11.26
N SER A 96 11.37 -7.34 12.29
CA SER A 96 9.91 -7.38 12.10
C SER A 96 9.41 -6.14 11.35
N MET A 97 9.90 -4.95 11.72
CA MET A 97 9.51 -3.71 11.03
C MET A 97 9.88 -3.73 9.55
N PHE A 98 11.06 -4.25 9.18
CA PHE A 98 11.46 -4.39 7.77
C PHE A 98 10.58 -5.39 7.01
N GLU A 99 10.30 -6.55 7.61
CA GLU A 99 9.46 -7.59 6.99
C GLU A 99 8.02 -7.11 6.81
N GLU A 100 7.44 -6.45 7.81
CA GLU A 100 6.10 -5.86 7.72
C GLU A 100 6.02 -4.73 6.68
N ALA A 101 7.05 -3.88 6.58
CA ALA A 101 7.10 -2.84 5.56
C ALA A 101 7.15 -3.44 4.14
N GLU A 102 7.91 -4.52 3.95
CA GLU A 102 7.97 -5.24 2.66
C GLU A 102 6.63 -5.91 2.33
N MET A 103 6.02 -6.59 3.30
CA MET A 103 4.68 -7.19 3.13
C MET A 103 3.61 -6.14 2.83
N LEU A 104 3.64 -4.98 3.50
CA LEU A 104 2.68 -3.90 3.26
C LEU A 104 2.84 -3.35 1.84
N LYS A 105 4.08 -3.15 1.38
CA LYS A 105 4.38 -2.73 0.00
C LYS A 105 3.83 -3.73 -1.02
N ASP A 106 4.05 -5.02 -0.78
CA ASP A 106 3.57 -6.08 -1.67
C ASP A 106 2.05 -6.19 -1.69
N LYS A 107 1.41 -6.13 -0.51
CA LYS A 107 -0.06 -6.11 -0.39
C LYS A 107 -0.66 -4.89 -1.10
N ALA A 108 -0.09 -3.69 -0.89
CA ALA A 108 -0.53 -2.47 -1.54
C ALA A 108 -0.42 -2.59 -3.07
N LYS A 109 0.72 -3.08 -3.58
CA LYS A 109 0.91 -3.30 -5.02
C LYS A 109 -0.13 -4.29 -5.58
N ARG A 110 -0.36 -5.41 -4.91
CA ARG A 110 -1.34 -6.42 -5.35
C ARG A 110 -2.78 -5.90 -5.31
N ALA A 111 -3.12 -5.06 -4.33
CA ALA A 111 -4.44 -4.43 -4.23
C ALA A 111 -4.68 -3.38 -5.34
N LEU A 112 -3.63 -2.66 -5.77
CA LEU A 112 -3.74 -1.62 -6.80
C LEU A 112 -3.79 -2.17 -8.24
N MET A 113 -3.13 -3.31 -8.50
CA MET A 113 -3.03 -3.87 -9.85
C MET A 113 -4.38 -4.08 -10.57
N PRO A 114 -5.41 -4.67 -9.94
CA PRO A 114 -6.72 -4.83 -10.59
C PRO A 114 -7.36 -3.49 -10.99
N GLY A 115 -7.23 -2.47 -10.12
CA GLY A 115 -7.77 -1.13 -10.38
C GLY A 115 -7.08 -0.45 -11.56
N LEU A 116 -5.74 -0.53 -11.63
CA LEU A 116 -4.97 0.03 -12.75
C LEU A 116 -5.36 -0.65 -14.07
N VAL A 117 -5.44 -1.99 -14.08
CA VAL A 117 -5.84 -2.75 -15.27
C VAL A 117 -7.26 -2.38 -15.69
N ALA A 118 -8.20 -2.22 -14.75
CA ALA A 118 -9.56 -1.80 -15.04
C ALA A 118 -9.62 -0.40 -15.70
N ILE A 119 -8.86 0.57 -15.19
CA ILE A 119 -8.79 1.92 -15.76
C ILE A 119 -8.24 1.89 -17.19
N ILE A 120 -7.11 1.20 -17.40
CA ILE A 120 -6.50 1.07 -18.75
C ILE A 120 -7.48 0.40 -19.72
N THR A 121 -8.12 -0.68 -19.27
CA THR A 121 -9.11 -1.42 -20.07
C THR A 121 -10.32 -0.54 -20.42
N ALA A 122 -10.82 0.24 -19.47
CA ALA A 122 -11.92 1.17 -19.69
C ALA A 122 -11.55 2.24 -20.73
N LEU A 123 -10.33 2.79 -20.68
CA LEU A 123 -9.84 3.75 -21.67
C LEU A 123 -9.75 3.14 -23.06
N ILE A 124 -9.24 1.91 -23.18
CA ILE A 124 -9.18 1.19 -24.46
C ILE A 124 -10.59 0.96 -25.00
N PHE A 125 -11.52 0.46 -24.17
CA PHE A 125 -12.91 0.28 -24.57
C PHE A 125 -13.55 1.61 -24.99
N MET A 126 -13.31 2.70 -24.28
CA MET A 126 -13.84 4.02 -24.63
C MET A 126 -13.40 4.45 -26.04
N LEU A 127 -12.14 4.25 -26.38
CA LEU A 127 -11.62 4.57 -27.72
C LEU A 127 -12.24 3.68 -28.80
N ILE A 128 -12.32 2.37 -28.55
CA ILE A 128 -12.95 1.42 -29.47
C ILE A 128 -14.42 1.77 -29.68
N PHE A 129 -15.18 1.97 -28.61
CA PHE A 129 -16.59 2.36 -28.69
C PHE A 129 -16.77 3.68 -29.42
N ASN A 130 -15.92 4.68 -29.17
CA ASN A 130 -15.99 5.94 -29.89
C ASN A 130 -15.81 5.75 -31.41
N PHE A 131 -14.83 4.94 -31.80
CA PHE A 131 -14.60 4.60 -33.20
C PHE A 131 -15.79 3.84 -33.80
N LEU A 132 -16.28 2.80 -33.13
CA LEU A 132 -17.40 1.99 -33.61
C LEU A 132 -18.68 2.82 -33.77
N ILE A 133 -19.04 3.63 -32.77
CA ILE A 133 -20.22 4.50 -32.84
C ILE A 133 -20.07 5.52 -33.98
N SER A 134 -18.89 6.12 -34.13
CA SER A 134 -18.63 7.06 -35.21
C SER A 134 -18.78 6.40 -36.59
N HIS A 135 -18.19 5.22 -36.77
CA HIS A 135 -18.13 4.53 -38.05
C HIS A 135 -19.46 3.86 -38.43
N TYR A 136 -20.09 3.14 -37.52
CA TYR A 136 -21.29 2.34 -37.83
C TYR A 136 -22.61 3.11 -37.64
N PHE A 137 -22.65 4.13 -36.78
CA PHE A 137 -23.88 4.89 -36.52
C PHE A 137 -23.82 6.31 -37.06
N VAL A 138 -22.86 7.11 -36.58
CA VAL A 138 -22.88 8.56 -36.83
C VAL A 138 -22.64 8.89 -38.31
N ASN A 139 -21.65 8.26 -38.94
CA ASN A 139 -21.30 8.54 -40.34
C ASN A 139 -22.39 8.09 -41.33
N PRO A 140 -22.91 6.84 -41.26
CA PRO A 140 -24.02 6.40 -42.10
C PRO A 140 -25.26 7.28 -41.92
N LEU A 141 -25.61 7.66 -40.68
CA LEU A 141 -26.74 8.54 -40.42
C LEU A 141 -26.54 9.93 -41.05
N LYS A 142 -25.34 10.52 -40.93
CA LYS A 142 -25.01 11.79 -41.60
C LYS A 142 -25.10 11.67 -43.12
N ASN A 143 -24.66 10.56 -43.69
CA ASN A 143 -24.75 10.31 -45.13
C ASN A 143 -26.20 10.19 -45.58
N LEU A 144 -27.03 9.45 -44.84
CA LEU A 144 -28.46 9.32 -45.11
C LEU A 144 -29.19 10.66 -45.05
N ILE A 145 -28.95 11.47 -44.01
CA ILE A 145 -29.49 12.83 -43.92
C ILE A 145 -29.06 13.68 -45.13
N ARG A 146 -27.77 13.61 -45.52
CA ARG A 146 -27.26 14.37 -46.66
C ARG A 146 -27.90 13.91 -47.97
N SER A 147 -28.04 12.61 -48.19
CA SER A 147 -28.63 12.03 -49.39
C SER A 147 -30.11 12.40 -49.52
N VAL A 148 -30.87 12.36 -48.42
CA VAL A 148 -32.28 12.81 -48.42
C VAL A 148 -32.38 14.30 -48.76
N LYS A 149 -31.57 15.14 -48.10
CA LYS A 149 -31.61 16.59 -48.28
C LYS A 149 -31.27 17.03 -49.71
N HIS A 150 -30.35 16.33 -50.38
CA HIS A 150 -29.91 16.67 -51.73
C HIS A 150 -30.57 15.82 -52.82
N TYR A 151 -31.54 14.98 -52.46
CA TYR A 151 -32.25 14.17 -53.44
C TYR A 151 -33.11 15.06 -54.35
N ILE A 152 -32.97 14.88 -55.67
CA ILE A 152 -33.74 15.60 -56.68
C ILE A 152 -34.79 14.64 -57.26
N PRO A 153 -36.09 14.82 -56.96
CA PRO A 153 -37.15 13.90 -57.43
C PRO A 153 -37.27 13.78 -58.95
N SER A 154 -36.90 14.84 -59.67
CA SER A 154 -36.91 14.89 -61.13
C SER A 154 -35.74 14.14 -61.78
N SER A 155 -34.76 13.67 -60.98
CA SER A 155 -33.62 12.94 -61.51
C SER A 155 -33.98 11.49 -61.84
N LYS A 156 -33.29 10.91 -62.84
CA LYS A 156 -33.43 9.48 -63.18
C LYS A 156 -32.76 8.54 -62.17
N LYS A 157 -31.96 9.07 -61.23
CA LYS A 157 -31.23 8.25 -60.26
C LYS A 157 -32.16 7.73 -59.16
N GLU A 158 -31.96 6.46 -58.80
CA GLU A 158 -32.56 5.87 -57.61
C GLU A 158 -31.93 6.46 -56.35
N PHE A 159 -32.70 6.52 -55.27
CA PHE A 159 -32.19 7.00 -53.99
C PHE A 159 -31.25 5.95 -53.40
N SER A 160 -30.05 6.37 -53.00
CA SER A 160 -29.16 5.61 -52.14
C SER A 160 -28.31 6.55 -51.30
N ALA A 161 -28.12 6.17 -50.04
CA ALA A 161 -27.24 6.81 -49.08
C ALA A 161 -25.87 6.12 -48.95
N GLY A 162 -25.66 4.99 -49.63
CA GLY A 162 -24.41 4.23 -49.57
C GLY A 162 -24.15 3.69 -48.17
N VAL A 163 -25.20 3.18 -47.51
CA VAL A 163 -25.06 2.53 -46.20
C VAL A 163 -24.55 1.11 -46.44
N ASP A 164 -23.36 0.81 -45.94
CA ASP A 164 -22.71 -0.49 -46.10
C ASP A 164 -23.00 -1.47 -44.94
N SER A 165 -23.62 -1.00 -43.85
CA SER A 165 -24.04 -1.86 -42.75
C SER A 165 -25.23 -2.75 -43.16
N GLU A 166 -25.45 -3.85 -42.45
CA GLU A 166 -26.63 -4.73 -42.58
C GLU A 166 -27.52 -4.63 -41.33
N ASP A 167 -27.48 -3.49 -40.64
CA ASP A 167 -28.23 -3.18 -39.43
C ASP A 167 -29.47 -2.31 -39.72
N GLU A 168 -30.11 -1.79 -38.68
CA GLU A 168 -31.33 -0.98 -38.79
C GLU A 168 -31.15 0.29 -39.64
N ILE A 169 -29.91 0.78 -39.79
CA ILE A 169 -29.63 1.96 -40.65
C ILE A 169 -29.79 1.59 -42.13
N LYS A 170 -29.51 0.33 -42.50
CA LYS A 170 -29.71 -0.17 -43.85
C LYS A 170 -31.18 -0.35 -44.18
N GLU A 171 -31.92 -0.93 -43.25
CA GLU A 171 -33.38 -1.04 -43.36
C GLU A 171 -34.01 0.35 -43.55
N LEU A 172 -33.53 1.35 -42.81
CA LEU A 172 -33.98 2.74 -42.98
C LEU A 172 -33.64 3.33 -44.37
N GLU A 173 -32.45 3.04 -44.93
CA GLU A 173 -32.12 3.45 -46.30
C GLU A 173 -33.12 2.86 -47.31
N GLN A 174 -33.44 1.57 -47.16
CA GLN A 174 -34.35 0.84 -48.04
C GLN A 174 -35.77 1.38 -47.97
N GLU A 175 -36.31 1.59 -46.77
CA GLU A 175 -37.65 2.16 -46.58
C GLU A 175 -37.77 3.57 -47.17
N ILE A 176 -36.72 4.40 -47.03
CA ILE A 176 -36.69 5.73 -47.67
C ILE A 176 -36.64 5.59 -49.20
N ALA A 177 -35.86 4.66 -49.73
CA ALA A 177 -35.79 4.40 -51.18
C ALA A 177 -37.16 3.97 -51.73
N GLU A 178 -37.88 3.11 -51.03
CA GLU A 178 -39.24 2.70 -51.38
C GLU A 178 -40.22 3.89 -51.35
N LEU A 179 -40.16 4.71 -50.30
CA LEU A 179 -41.04 5.87 -50.15
C LEU A 179 -40.82 6.88 -51.28
N VAL A 180 -39.56 7.13 -51.64
CA VAL A 180 -39.18 7.96 -52.79
C VAL A 180 -39.73 7.38 -54.10
N LYS A 181 -39.64 6.06 -54.29
CA LYS A 181 -40.18 5.36 -55.47
C LYS A 181 -41.70 5.52 -55.59
N ARG A 182 -42.44 5.38 -54.48
CA ARG A 182 -43.91 5.57 -54.41
C ARG A 182 -44.32 7.01 -54.73
N ILE A 183 -43.55 8.00 -54.29
CA ILE A 183 -43.79 9.42 -54.62
C ILE A 183 -43.57 9.67 -56.13
N LYS A 184 -42.50 9.09 -56.69
CA LYS A 184 -42.15 9.25 -58.10
C LYS A 184 -43.17 8.62 -59.05
N SER A 185 -43.72 7.45 -58.70
CA SER A 185 -44.78 6.81 -59.50
C SER A 185 -46.04 7.67 -59.53
N ARG A 186 -46.51 8.17 -58.39
CA ARG A 186 -47.71 9.02 -58.32
C ARG A 186 -47.59 10.28 -59.20
N ARG A 187 -46.44 10.97 -59.17
CA ARG A 187 -46.22 12.17 -60.01
C ARG A 187 -46.24 11.85 -61.51
N LYS A 188 -45.94 10.62 -61.91
CA LYS A 188 -45.93 10.19 -63.31
C LYS A 188 -47.34 9.85 -63.81
N ASP A 189 -48.27 9.54 -62.92
CA ASP A 189 -49.67 9.24 -63.23
C ASP A 189 -50.54 10.52 -63.33
N GLU A 190 -50.02 11.67 -62.87
CA GLU A 190 -50.67 12.99 -62.91
C GLU A 190 -50.28 13.85 -64.14
N ILE A 191 -49.45 13.32 -65.06
CA ILE A 191 -49.02 13.96 -66.32
C ILE A 191 -49.51 13.13 -67.50
#